data_AF-A0A227J652-F1
#
_entry.id   AF-A0A227J652-F1
#
_cell.length_a   1.000
_cell.length_b   1.000
_cell.length_c   1.000
_cell.angle_alpha   90.00
_cell.angle_beta   90.00
_cell.angle_gamma   90.00
#
_symmetry.space_group_name_H-M   'P 1'
#
loop_
_entity.id
_entity.type
_entity.pdbx_description
1 polymer ?
#
loop_
_entity_poly.entity_id
_entity_poly.type
_entity_poly.pdbx_seq_one_letter_code
_entity_poly.pdbx_strand_id
1 'polypeptide(L)'
;ILLTNTQGTQVAAVHAGWRGLANGIVENALALFSGDVMAWLGPAIGPQAFEVGEDVLQAFVDFDSKAQRAFTARNIEGKWLANMSQLATQRLNRAGVSQVFDSGLCTYQDKE
;
A
#
# COMPACT_ATOMS: atom_id res chain seq x y z
N ILE A 1 -0.61 -2.42 -7.83
CA ILE A 1 -2.01 -2.66 -7.39
C ILE A 1 -2.86 -2.81 -8.63
N LEU A 2 -3.65 -3.88 -8.73
CA LEU A 2 -4.68 -4.01 -9.75
C LEU A 2 -6.04 -3.72 -9.12
N LEU A 3 -6.90 -3.03 -9.85
CA LEU A 3 -8.24 -2.66 -9.42
C LEU A 3 -9.26 -3.15 -10.44
N THR A 4 -10.43 -3.60 -9.97
CA THR A 4 -11.61 -3.82 -10.81
C THR A 4 -12.86 -3.46 -10.03
N ASN A 5 -13.91 -2.97 -10.70
CA ASN A 5 -15.23 -2.95 -10.06
C ASN A 5 -15.79 -4.38 -9.97
N THR A 6 -16.75 -4.59 -9.07
CA THR A 6 -17.38 -5.90 -8.84
C THR A 6 -18.19 -6.43 -10.03
N GLN A 7 -18.59 -5.53 -10.95
CA GLN A 7 -19.28 -5.90 -12.19
C GLN A 7 -18.30 -6.32 -13.31
N GLY A 8 -16.99 -6.14 -13.14
CA GLY A 8 -15.97 -6.50 -14.13
C GLY A 8 -16.00 -5.66 -15.40
N THR A 9 -16.52 -4.43 -15.33
CA THR A 9 -16.63 -3.51 -16.49
C THR A 9 -15.52 -2.46 -16.53
N GLN A 10 -14.81 -2.25 -15.42
CA GLN A 10 -13.71 -1.30 -15.32
C GLN A 10 -12.50 -1.97 -14.67
N VAL A 11 -11.31 -1.73 -15.21
CA VAL A 11 -10.05 -2.23 -14.67
C VAL A 11 -8.99 -1.13 -14.67
N ALA A 12 -8.06 -1.18 -13.72
CA ALA A 12 -6.90 -0.29 -13.68
C ALA A 12 -5.67 -0.98 -13.09
N ALA A 13 -4.50 -0.53 -13.52
CA ALA A 13 -3.22 -0.88 -12.92
C ALA A 13 -2.56 0.38 -12.35
N VAL A 14 -2.23 0.34 -11.07
CA VAL A 14 -1.65 1.46 -10.32
C VAL A 14 -0.28 1.07 -9.80
N HIS A 15 0.73 1.82 -10.21
CA HIS A 15 2.07 1.77 -9.61
C HIS A 15 2.08 2.59 -8.32
N ALA A 16 2.17 1.91 -7.18
CA ALA A 16 2.07 2.52 -5.85
C ALA A 16 3.40 2.38 -5.07
N GLY A 17 4.47 2.98 -5.59
CA GLY A 17 5.67 3.24 -4.78
C GLY A 17 5.32 4.15 -3.58
N TRP A 18 6.15 4.15 -2.53
CA TRP A 18 5.82 4.82 -1.27
C TRP A 18 5.40 6.29 -1.43
N ARG A 19 6.08 7.06 -2.30
CA ARG A 19 5.72 8.46 -2.58
C ARG A 19 4.34 8.59 -3.21
N GLY A 20 4.06 7.77 -4.23
CA GLY A 20 2.75 7.77 -4.90
C GLY A 20 1.64 7.37 -3.93
N LEU A 21 1.90 6.35 -3.11
CA LEU A 21 0.93 5.87 -2.12
C LEU A 21 0.65 6.93 -1.04
N ALA A 22 1.69 7.58 -0.49
CA ALA A 22 1.53 8.66 0.48
C ALA A 22 0.73 9.84 -0.11
N ASN A 23 1.00 10.19 -1.38
CA ASN A 23 0.35 11.29 -2.10
C ASN A 23 -1.01 10.94 -2.71
N GLY A 24 -1.58 9.78 -2.39
CA GLY A 24 -2.96 9.44 -2.73
C GLY A 24 -3.19 8.92 -4.15
N ILE A 25 -2.20 8.26 -4.76
CA ILE A 25 -2.37 7.68 -6.11
C ILE A 25 -3.51 6.65 -6.17
N VAL A 26 -3.79 5.96 -5.05
CA VAL A 26 -4.87 4.97 -4.97
C VAL A 26 -6.24 5.67 -5.01
N GLU A 27 -6.42 6.72 -4.23
CA GLU A 27 -7.64 7.53 -4.20
C GLU A 27 -7.91 8.18 -5.57
N ASN A 28 -6.86 8.68 -6.22
CA ASN A 28 -6.97 9.25 -7.57
C ASN A 28 -7.45 8.20 -8.58
N ALA A 29 -6.95 6.95 -8.49
CA ALA A 29 -7.40 5.88 -9.35
C ALA A 29 -8.86 5.47 -9.05
N LEU A 30 -9.22 5.36 -7.77
CA LEU A 30 -10.57 4.98 -7.34
C LEU A 30 -11.64 6.00 -7.75
N ALA A 31 -11.30 7.29 -7.84
CA ALA A 31 -12.21 8.33 -8.31
C ALA A 31 -12.69 8.14 -9.76
N LEU A 32 -12.02 7.28 -10.55
CA LEU A 32 -12.40 6.95 -11.93
C LEU A 32 -13.37 5.75 -12.01
N PHE A 33 -13.60 5.06 -10.91
CA PHE A 33 -14.48 3.89 -10.86
C PHE A 33 -15.91 4.27 -10.49
N SER A 34 -16.84 3.42 -10.90
CA SER A 34 -18.24 3.44 -10.47
C SER A 34 -18.59 2.13 -9.77
N GLY A 35 -19.35 2.25 -8.67
CA GLY A 35 -19.75 1.10 -7.85
C GLY A 35 -18.64 0.58 -6.94
N ASP A 36 -18.84 -0.62 -6.40
CA ASP A 36 -17.89 -1.25 -5.49
C ASP A 36 -16.63 -1.72 -6.24
N VAL A 37 -15.47 -1.44 -5.65
CA VAL A 37 -14.16 -1.81 -6.19
C VAL A 37 -13.53 -2.91 -5.33
N MET A 38 -12.79 -3.80 -5.97
CA MET A 38 -11.87 -4.73 -5.33
C MET A 38 -10.44 -4.48 -5.81
N ALA A 39 -9.48 -4.79 -4.95
CA ALA A 39 -8.07 -4.54 -5.18
C ALA A 39 -7.22 -5.79 -4.98
N TRP A 40 -6.23 -5.97 -5.85
CA TRP A 40 -5.18 -6.97 -5.68
C TRP A 40 -3.81 -6.30 -5.54
N LEU A 41 -3.11 -6.60 -4.46
CA LEU A 41 -1.75 -6.18 -4.19
C LEU A 41 -0.79 -7.24 -4.74
N GLY A 42 -0.17 -6.93 -5.88
CA GLY A 42 0.84 -7.80 -6.47
C GLY A 42 2.15 -7.83 -5.68
N PRO A 43 3.14 -8.63 -6.12
CA PRO A 43 4.43 -8.75 -5.45
C PRO A 43 5.10 -7.40 -5.24
N ALA A 44 5.60 -7.16 -4.02
CA ALA A 44 6.34 -5.96 -3.66
C ALA A 44 7.46 -6.31 -2.68
N ILE A 45 8.32 -5.34 -2.34
CA ILE A 45 9.31 -5.55 -1.30
C ILE A 45 8.60 -5.74 0.06
N GLY A 46 8.88 -6.87 0.72
CA GLY A 46 8.17 -7.27 1.93
C GLY A 46 8.60 -6.50 3.19
N PRO A 47 7.80 -6.61 4.28
CA PRO A 47 8.00 -5.85 5.52
C PRO A 47 9.26 -6.24 6.30
N GLN A 48 9.90 -7.36 5.94
CA GLN A 48 11.18 -7.76 6.55
C GLN A 48 12.40 -7.20 5.82
N ALA A 49 12.21 -6.60 4.63
CA ALA A 49 13.29 -6.16 3.75
C ALA A 49 13.25 -4.66 3.44
N PHE A 50 12.07 -4.01 3.50
CA PHE A 50 11.94 -2.61 3.10
C PHE A 50 12.33 -1.65 4.22
N GLU A 51 13.64 -1.37 4.34
CA GLU A 51 14.16 -0.37 5.27
C GLU A 51 14.01 1.05 4.73
N VAL A 52 13.47 1.95 5.55
CA VAL A 52 13.21 3.35 5.23
C VAL A 52 13.63 4.28 6.37
N GLY A 53 13.70 5.58 6.08
CA GLY A 53 13.95 6.62 7.09
C GLY A 53 12.66 7.12 7.75
N GLU A 54 12.84 7.95 8.77
CA GLU A 54 11.78 8.69 9.46
C GLU A 54 10.91 9.52 8.49
N ASP A 55 11.52 10.06 7.42
CA ASP A 55 10.82 10.85 6.39
C ASP A 55 9.68 10.06 5.72
N VAL A 56 9.89 8.77 5.50
CA VAL A 56 8.86 7.89 4.94
C VAL A 56 7.79 7.59 5.98
N LEU A 57 8.17 7.29 7.23
CA LEU A 57 7.20 7.07 8.32
C LEU A 57 6.26 8.28 8.43
N GLN A 58 6.83 9.47 8.54
CA GLN A 58 6.10 10.70 8.80
C GLN A 58 5.17 11.06 7.63
N ALA A 59 5.60 10.83 6.39
CA ALA A 59 4.76 11.01 5.20
C ALA A 59 3.45 10.20 5.24
N PHE A 60 3.40 9.08 5.95
CA PHE A 60 2.16 8.31 6.14
C PHE A 60 1.43 8.65 7.44
N VAL A 61 2.15 8.81 8.55
CA VAL A 61 1.57 9.07 9.88
C VAL A 61 0.91 10.44 9.96
N ASP A 62 1.48 11.45 9.31
CA ASP A 62 0.90 12.80 9.25
C ASP A 62 -0.47 12.81 8.58
N PHE A 63 -0.72 11.87 7.66
CA PHE A 63 -2.02 11.71 7.00
C PHE A 63 -2.99 10.84 7.81
N ASP A 64 -2.52 9.70 8.32
CA ASP A 64 -3.33 8.79 9.15
C ASP A 64 -2.45 8.13 10.22
N SER A 65 -2.72 8.43 11.48
CA SER A 65 -1.94 7.89 12.61
C SER A 65 -1.96 6.36 12.70
N LYS A 66 -2.95 5.68 12.10
CA LYS A 66 -2.99 4.21 12.01
C LYS A 66 -1.87 3.66 11.13
N ALA A 67 -1.27 4.47 10.26
CA ALA A 67 -0.13 4.08 9.43
C ALA A 67 1.06 3.60 10.26
N GLN A 68 1.24 4.10 11.48
CA GLN A 68 2.30 3.66 12.41
C GLN A 68 2.33 2.13 12.57
N ARG A 69 1.17 1.47 12.52
CA ARG A 69 1.06 0.00 12.65
C ARG A 69 1.72 -0.77 11.50
N ALA A 70 2.01 -0.11 10.39
CA ALA A 70 2.69 -0.69 9.24
C ALA A 70 4.22 -0.49 9.31
N PHE A 71 4.75 0.07 10.40
CA PHE A 71 6.18 0.31 10.58
C PHE A 71 6.70 -0.41 11.83
N THR A 72 7.85 -1.05 11.68
CA THR A 72 8.58 -1.70 12.78
C THR A 72 9.91 -0.98 12.98
N ALA A 73 10.16 -0.48 14.18
CA ALA A 73 11.42 0.18 14.52
C ALA A 73 12.60 -0.80 14.41
N ARG A 74 13.76 -0.29 13.97
CA ARG A 74 15.02 -1.04 13.93
C ARG A 74 15.89 -0.67 15.14
N ASN A 75 16.91 -1.47 15.40
CA ASN A 75 17.96 -1.15 16.38
C ASN A 75 18.93 -0.06 15.88
N ILE A 76 18.47 0.81 14.97
CA ILE A 76 19.20 1.93 14.37
C ILE A 76 18.24 3.12 14.45
N GLU A 77 18.70 4.21 15.04
CA GLU A 77 17.89 5.42 15.22
C GLU A 77 17.41 5.97 13.86
N GLY A 78 16.12 6.36 13.81
CA GLY A 78 15.50 6.90 12.60
C GLY A 78 15.34 5.91 11.43
N LYS A 79 15.51 4.60 11.68
CA LYS A 79 15.30 3.54 10.69
C LYS A 79 14.12 2.65 11.03
N TRP A 80 13.35 2.35 10.01
CA TRP A 80 12.12 1.59 10.12
C TRP A 80 12.04 0.53 9.02
N LEU A 81 11.37 -0.57 9.31
CA LEU A 81 10.90 -1.50 8.29
C LEU A 81 9.44 -1.17 7.97
N ALA A 82 9.16 -0.88 6.70
CA ALA A 82 7.84 -0.49 6.23
C ALA A 82 7.09 -1.65 5.56
N ASN A 83 5.84 -1.85 5.94
CA ASN A 83 4.93 -2.81 5.33
C ASN A 83 4.08 -2.12 4.26
N MET A 84 4.54 -2.16 3.00
CA MET A 84 3.86 -1.53 1.88
C MET A 84 2.45 -2.10 1.62
N SER A 85 2.27 -3.42 1.77
CA SER A 85 0.95 -4.05 1.60
C SER A 85 -0.05 -3.56 2.64
N GLN A 86 0.38 -3.42 3.89
CA GLN A 86 -0.46 -2.91 4.97
C GLN A 86 -0.78 -1.43 4.77
N LEU A 87 0.18 -0.60 4.37
CA LEU A 87 -0.06 0.80 4.01
C LEU A 87 -1.08 0.92 2.87
N ALA A 88 -0.91 0.13 1.81
CA ALA A 88 -1.84 0.12 0.68
C ALA A 88 -3.25 -0.31 1.12
N THR A 89 -3.35 -1.36 1.93
CA THR A 89 -4.61 -1.85 2.49
C THR A 89 -5.29 -0.79 3.35
N GLN A 90 -4.55 -0.06 4.18
CA GLN A 90 -5.10 1.03 4.99
C GLN A 90 -5.65 2.17 4.13
N ARG A 91 -4.93 2.58 3.07
CA ARG A 91 -5.40 3.60 2.12
C ARG A 91 -6.66 3.15 1.38
N LEU A 92 -6.66 1.92 0.86
CA LEU A 92 -7.80 1.31 0.17
C LEU A 92 -9.04 1.22 1.10
N ASN A 93 -8.89 0.68 2.30
CA ASN A 93 -9.98 0.57 3.27
C ASN A 93 -10.55 1.94 3.66
N ARG A 94 -9.67 2.95 3.86
CA ARG A 94 -10.09 4.32 4.16
C ARG A 94 -10.86 4.95 2.99
N ALA A 95 -10.52 4.59 1.75
CA ALA A 95 -11.21 5.03 0.54
C ALA A 95 -12.48 4.21 0.22
N GLY A 96 -12.90 3.29 1.10
CA GLY A 96 -14.14 2.51 0.94
C GLY A 96 -13.96 1.15 0.25
N VAL A 97 -12.74 0.76 -0.12
CA VAL A 97 -12.47 -0.56 -0.72
C VAL A 97 -12.25 -1.58 0.38
N SER A 98 -13.26 -2.42 0.65
CA SER A 98 -13.17 -3.48 1.66
C SER A 98 -12.60 -4.80 1.14
N GLN A 99 -12.68 -5.04 -0.18
CA GLN A 99 -12.19 -6.25 -0.82
C GLN A 99 -10.74 -6.04 -1.29
N VAL A 100 -9.79 -6.27 -0.38
CA VAL A 100 -8.36 -6.17 -0.65
C VAL A 100 -7.71 -7.55 -0.52
N PHE A 101 -7.08 -8.01 -1.59
CA PHE A 101 -6.38 -9.27 -1.67
C PHE A 101 -4.87 -9.01 -1.81
N ASP A 102 -4.05 -9.69 -1.02
CA ASP A 102 -2.59 -9.57 -1.08
C ASP A 102 -1.98 -10.86 -1.64
N SER A 103 -1.04 -10.72 -2.58
CA SER A 103 -0.23 -11.82 -3.06
C SER A 103 0.59 -12.48 -1.93
N GLY A 104 0.97 -11.72 -0.91
CA GLY A 104 1.84 -12.19 0.17
C GLY A 104 3.28 -12.45 -0.26
N LEU A 105 3.66 -12.07 -1.48
CA LEU A 105 4.98 -12.34 -2.08
C LEU A 105 5.95 -11.17 -1.85
N CYS A 106 7.20 -11.50 -1.59
CA CYS A 106 8.27 -10.56 -1.29
C CYS A 106 9.33 -10.57 -2.40
N THR A 107 9.38 -9.54 -3.25
CA THR A 107 10.31 -9.48 -4.39
C THR A 107 11.79 -9.46 -4.01
N TYR A 108 12.12 -9.24 -2.73
CA TYR A 108 13.50 -9.28 -2.23
C TYR A 108 13.91 -10.66 -1.70
N GLN A 109 12.99 -11.36 -1.03
CA GLN A 109 13.24 -12.67 -0.44
C GLN A 109 13.00 -13.80 -1.46
N ASP A 110 11.98 -13.66 -2.30
CA ASP A 110 11.60 -14.62 -3.34
C ASP A 110 12.38 -14.30 -4.64
N LYS A 111 13.67 -14.61 -4.62
CA LYS A 111 14.52 -14.52 -5.82
C LYS A 111 14.20 -15.70 -6.74
N GLU A 112 14.12 -15.44 -8.04
CA GLU A 112 13.95 -16.46 -9.09
C GLU A 112 15.00 -17.58 -9.01
#